data_AF-A0A929YCC7-F1
#
_entry.id   AF-A0A929YCC7-F1
#
_cell.length_a   1.000
_cell.length_b   1.000
_cell.length_c   1.000
_cell.angle_alpha   90.00
_cell.angle_beta   90.00
_cell.angle_gamma   90.00
#
_symmetry.space_group_name_H-M   'P 1'
#
loop_
_entity.id
_entity.type
_entity.pdbx_description
1 polymer ?
#
loop_
_entity_poly.entity_id
_entity_poly.type
_entity_poly.pdbx_seq_one_letter_code
_entity_poly.pdbx_strand_id
1 'polypeptide(L)'
;MNNYSNFIFPAVVFEAFPILRKLGYVRQFAPLIPLSPDTTFHLFGGKDGYFLILVMTDYADPIDQSRELKNISGEYAFEFTKLIKPYSNDEHIEIKENDEILEDPTVSDPNSYYRFYVAETKHKIDLRYP
;
A
#
# COMPACT_ATOMS: atom_id res chain seq x y z
N MET A 1 23.77 6.18 -2.13
CA MET A 1 23.68 4.84 -1.53
C MET A 1 22.24 4.39 -1.66
N ASN A 2 21.95 3.44 -2.56
CA ASN A 2 20.61 2.90 -2.75
C ASN A 2 20.41 1.78 -1.74
N ASN A 3 19.76 2.10 -0.60
CA ASN A 3 19.28 1.10 0.34
C ASN A 3 18.06 0.41 -0.27
N TYR A 4 18.28 -0.46 -1.25
CA TYR A 4 17.29 -1.49 -1.56
C TYR A 4 17.24 -2.40 -0.33
N SER A 5 16.19 -2.24 0.45
CA SER A 5 15.79 -3.23 1.42
C SER A 5 15.72 -4.58 0.70
N ASN A 6 16.55 -5.53 1.13
CA ASN A 6 16.52 -6.93 0.67
C ASN A 6 15.28 -7.66 1.22
N PHE A 7 14.17 -6.95 1.42
CA PHE A 7 12.93 -7.55 1.84
C PHE A 7 12.40 -8.41 0.69
N ILE A 8 12.50 -9.72 0.87
CA ILE A 8 11.89 -10.69 -0.03
C ILE A 8 10.43 -10.79 0.39
N PHE A 9 9.53 -10.30 -0.46
CA PHE A 9 8.10 -10.45 -0.22
C PHE A 9 7.73 -11.94 -0.20
N PRO A 10 6.86 -12.37 0.74
CA PRO A 10 6.28 -13.70 0.71
C PRO A 10 5.61 -13.99 -0.64
N ALA A 11 5.67 -15.24 -1.11
CA ALA A 11 5.10 -15.62 -2.42
C ALA A 11 3.61 -15.27 -2.53
N VAL A 12 2.87 -15.39 -1.41
CA VAL A 12 1.43 -15.09 -1.30
C VAL A 12 1.11 -13.66 -1.74
N VAL A 13 2.01 -12.69 -1.55
CA VAL A 13 1.81 -11.30 -1.98
C VAL A 13 1.63 -11.23 -3.49
N PHE A 14 2.46 -11.95 -4.25
CA PHE A 14 2.41 -11.92 -5.71
C PHE A 14 1.42 -12.91 -6.31
N GLU A 15 0.94 -13.87 -5.52
CA GLU A 15 -0.19 -14.74 -5.87
C GLU A 15 -1.52 -14.00 -5.70
N ALA A 16 -1.65 -13.22 -4.63
CA ALA A 16 -2.81 -12.36 -4.36
C ALA A 16 -2.83 -11.11 -5.23
N PHE A 17 -1.68 -10.47 -5.43
CA PHE A 17 -1.56 -9.23 -6.21
C PHE A 17 -0.59 -9.38 -7.41
N PRO A 18 -0.86 -10.26 -8.39
CA PRO A 18 -0.07 -10.40 -9.61
C PRO A 18 0.23 -9.09 -10.36
N ILE A 19 -0.59 -8.04 -10.21
CA ILE A 19 -0.31 -6.72 -10.79
C ILE A 19 1.05 -6.17 -10.37
N LEU A 20 1.50 -6.43 -9.13
CA LEU A 20 2.79 -5.98 -8.62
C LEU A 20 3.97 -6.54 -9.43
N ARG A 21 3.83 -7.73 -10.04
CA ARG A 21 4.87 -8.31 -10.91
C ARG A 21 5.11 -7.50 -12.19
N LYS A 22 4.15 -6.66 -12.58
CA LYS A 22 4.24 -5.82 -13.78
C LYS A 22 4.83 -4.44 -13.47
N LEU A 23 5.03 -4.12 -12.19
CA LEU A 23 5.50 -2.81 -11.73
C LEU A 23 6.94 -2.90 -11.21
N GLY A 24 7.67 -1.79 -11.29
CA GLY A 24 8.99 -1.66 -10.70
C GLY A 24 8.89 -1.28 -9.22
N TYR A 25 9.61 -1.99 -8.36
CA TYR A 25 9.76 -1.56 -6.96
C TYR A 25 10.57 -0.27 -6.88
N VAL A 26 10.05 0.72 -6.16
CA VAL A 26 10.66 2.05 -6.04
C VAL A 26 11.39 2.20 -4.70
N ARG A 27 10.65 2.10 -3.58
CA ARG A 27 11.20 2.29 -2.22
C ARG A 27 10.25 1.77 -1.15
N GLN A 28 10.78 1.57 0.05
CA GLN A 28 9.98 1.39 1.27
C GLN A 28 10.00 2.65 2.12
N PHE A 29 8.99 2.83 2.95
CA PHE A 29 8.96 3.83 4.01
C PHE A 29 8.09 3.37 5.18
N ALA A 30 8.51 3.75 6.39
CA ALA A 30 7.76 3.51 7.60
C ALA A 30 6.68 4.62 7.79
N PRO A 31 5.63 4.36 8.58
CA PRO A 31 4.68 5.37 8.98
C PRO A 31 5.41 6.42 9.82
N LEU A 32 5.03 7.69 9.69
CA LEU A 32 5.60 8.77 10.49
C LEU A 32 5.05 8.79 11.94
N ILE A 33 4.27 7.78 12.35
CA ILE A 33 3.41 7.79 13.54
C ILE A 33 3.66 6.53 14.38
N PRO A 34 3.74 6.66 15.72
CA PRO A 34 3.87 5.50 16.61
C PRO A 34 2.64 4.59 16.73
N LEU A 35 1.49 4.94 16.13
CA LEU A 35 0.22 4.22 16.33
C LEU A 35 0.13 2.90 15.54
N SER A 36 0.92 2.75 14.47
CA SER A 36 1.04 1.50 13.72
C SER A 36 2.51 1.14 13.54
N PRO A 37 3.24 0.85 14.63
CA PRO A 37 4.70 0.72 14.62
C PRO A 37 5.20 -0.40 13.69
N ASP A 38 4.33 -1.38 13.44
CA ASP A 38 4.61 -2.56 12.62
C ASP A 38 4.05 -2.45 11.19
N THR A 39 3.64 -1.26 10.75
CA THR A 39 3.30 -1.05 9.34
C THR A 39 4.54 -0.66 8.53
N THR A 40 4.68 -1.17 7.31
CA THR A 40 5.62 -0.69 6.30
C THR A 40 4.91 -0.50 4.96
N PHE A 41 5.21 0.60 4.28
CA PHE A 41 4.69 0.90 2.95
C PHE A 41 5.76 0.60 1.89
N HIS A 42 5.37 -0.11 0.84
CA HIS A 42 6.23 -0.46 -0.29
C HIS A 42 5.65 0.13 -1.57
N LEU A 43 6.35 1.10 -2.16
CA LEU A 43 5.92 1.80 -3.36
C LEU A 43 6.36 1.05 -4.63
N PHE A 44 5.42 0.83 -5.53
CA PHE A 44 5.60 0.27 -6.86
C PHE A 44 5.18 1.28 -7.93
N GLY A 45 6.00 1.45 -8.96
CA GLY A 45 5.78 2.39 -10.06
C GLY A 45 5.65 1.69 -11.41
N GLY A 46 4.64 2.08 -12.18
CA GLY A 46 4.42 1.69 -13.57
C GLY A 46 4.97 2.71 -14.57
N LYS A 47 5.03 2.33 -15.84
CA LYS A 47 5.56 3.19 -16.93
C LYS A 47 4.72 4.46 -17.19
N ASP A 48 3.44 4.43 -16.83
CA ASP A 48 2.49 5.51 -17.12
C ASP A 48 2.31 6.49 -15.95
N GLY A 49 3.23 6.51 -14.99
CA GLY A 49 3.10 7.31 -13.75
C GLY A 49 2.05 6.78 -12.79
N TYR A 50 1.56 5.56 -13.03
CA TYR A 50 0.69 4.80 -12.13
C TYR A 50 1.49 4.26 -10.94
N PHE A 51 0.99 4.47 -9.72
CA PHE A 51 1.63 4.02 -8.50
C PHE A 51 0.70 3.15 -7.65
N LEU A 52 1.26 2.06 -7.16
CA LEU A 52 0.64 1.20 -6.16
C LEU A 52 1.46 1.21 -4.88
N ILE A 53 0.76 1.16 -3.75
CA ILE A 53 1.38 0.93 -2.45
C ILE A 53 0.93 -0.43 -1.95
N LEU A 54 1.90 -1.33 -1.77
CA LEU A 54 1.72 -2.52 -0.96
C LEU A 54 1.94 -2.12 0.49
N VAL A 55 0.93 -2.37 1.32
CA VAL A 55 1.01 -2.17 2.76
C VAL A 55 1.25 -3.52 3.42
N MET A 56 2.27 -3.59 4.26
CA MET A 56 2.54 -4.70 5.16
C MET A 56 2.23 -4.21 6.57
N THR A 57 1.30 -4.85 7.28
CA THR A 57 0.83 -4.36 8.59
C THR A 57 0.24 -5.46 9.45
N ASP A 58 0.29 -5.29 10.76
CA ASP A 58 -0.50 -6.05 11.74
C ASP A 58 -1.82 -5.35 12.09
N TYR A 59 -2.06 -4.16 11.54
CA TYR A 59 -3.24 -3.33 11.77
C TYR A 59 -4.43 -3.75 10.89
N ALA A 60 -5.64 -3.56 11.41
CA ALA A 60 -6.84 -4.17 10.84
C ALA A 60 -7.53 -3.35 9.74
N ASP A 61 -7.43 -2.01 9.75
CA ASP A 61 -8.24 -1.16 8.87
C ASP A 61 -7.39 -0.27 7.92
N PRO A 62 -7.43 -0.55 6.60
CA PRO A 62 -6.78 0.27 5.57
C PRO A 62 -7.26 1.73 5.47
N ILE A 63 -8.52 2.03 5.84
CA ILE A 63 -9.11 3.37 5.75
C ILE A 63 -8.56 4.27 6.84
N ASP A 64 -8.55 3.78 8.08
CA ASP A 64 -7.97 4.50 9.22
C ASP A 64 -6.53 4.89 8.93
N GLN A 65 -5.75 3.95 8.39
CA GLN A 65 -4.37 4.21 8.01
C GLN A 65 -4.23 5.27 6.91
N SER A 66 -5.09 5.25 5.87
CA SER A 66 -5.10 6.28 4.82
C SER A 66 -5.43 7.67 5.37
N ARG A 67 -6.41 7.76 6.27
CA ARG A 67 -6.84 9.02 6.92
C ARG A 67 -5.75 9.59 7.82
N GLU A 68 -5.11 8.74 8.62
CA GLU A 68 -4.00 9.13 9.47
C GLU A 68 -2.84 9.70 8.66
N LEU A 69 -2.46 9.02 7.57
CA LEU A 69 -1.43 9.51 6.66
C LEU A 69 -1.79 10.89 6.11
N LYS A 70 -3.00 11.05 5.56
CA LYS A 70 -3.49 12.32 4.99
C LYS A 70 -3.41 13.48 5.98
N ASN A 71 -3.71 13.24 7.26
CA ASN A 71 -3.70 14.25 8.31
C ASN A 71 -2.30 14.70 8.75
N ILE A 72 -1.29 13.83 8.59
CA ILE A 72 0.06 14.06 9.13
C ILE A 72 1.06 14.44 8.04
N SER A 73 0.88 13.90 6.84
CA SER A 73 1.79 14.10 5.72
C SER A 73 1.50 15.41 4.97
N GLY A 74 1.38 16.55 5.65
CA GLY A 74 1.17 17.86 5.01
C GLY A 74 2.06 18.14 3.77
N GLU A 75 3.18 17.40 3.62
CA GLU A 75 4.10 17.39 2.47
C GLU A 75 4.13 16.11 1.59
N TYR A 76 3.63 14.94 2.05
CA TYR A 76 3.61 13.67 1.28
C TYR A 76 2.18 13.14 1.09
N ALA A 77 1.36 13.80 0.29
CA ALA A 77 -0.05 13.44 0.12
C ALA A 77 -0.22 12.23 -0.83
N PHE A 78 -0.27 11.04 -0.25
CA PHE A 78 -0.90 9.87 -0.88
C PHE A 78 -2.28 9.69 -0.25
N GLU A 79 -3.30 9.66 -1.08
CA GLU A 79 -4.65 9.27 -0.68
C GLU A 79 -4.95 7.92 -1.32
N PHE A 80 -5.32 6.91 -0.52
CA PHE A 80 -5.80 5.65 -1.06
C PHE A 80 -7.14 5.92 -1.75
N THR A 81 -7.20 5.67 -3.04
CA THR A 81 -8.43 5.89 -3.82
C THR A 81 -9.19 4.60 -4.04
N LYS A 82 -8.48 3.47 -4.09
CA LYS A 82 -9.03 2.14 -4.31
C LYS A 82 -8.12 1.12 -3.67
N LEU A 83 -8.71 0.01 -3.22
CA LEU A 83 -7.94 -1.18 -2.86
C LEU A 83 -8.01 -2.17 -4.01
N ILE A 84 -6.93 -2.89 -4.27
CA ILE A 84 -6.92 -3.99 -5.23
C ILE A 84 -7.53 -5.20 -4.56
N LYS A 85 -8.48 -5.85 -5.23
CA LYS A 85 -9.06 -7.08 -4.70
C LYS A 85 -8.03 -8.21 -4.76
N PRO A 86 -7.76 -8.91 -3.65
CA PRO A 86 -6.89 -10.08 -3.68
C PRO A 86 -7.37 -11.13 -4.68
N TYR A 87 -6.45 -11.74 -5.40
CA TYR A 87 -6.67 -12.79 -6.40
C TYR A 87 -7.47 -12.37 -7.64
N SER A 88 -7.95 -11.12 -7.69
CA SER A 88 -8.75 -10.54 -8.78
C SER A 88 -8.19 -9.16 -9.15
N ASN A 89 -6.99 -9.10 -9.72
CA ASN A 89 -6.23 -7.84 -9.95
C ASN A 89 -6.93 -6.78 -10.82
N ASP A 90 -7.91 -7.20 -11.61
CA ASP A 90 -8.74 -6.37 -12.48
C ASP A 90 -9.97 -5.80 -11.75
N GLU A 91 -10.22 -6.28 -10.53
CA GLU A 91 -11.25 -5.79 -9.63
C GLU A 91 -10.65 -4.88 -8.55
N HIS A 92 -11.43 -3.87 -8.20
CA HIS A 92 -11.10 -2.92 -7.17
C HIS A 92 -12.22 -2.89 -6.13
N ILE A 93 -11.82 -2.74 -4.87
CA ILE A 93 -12.73 -2.44 -3.77
C ILE A 93 -12.75 -0.91 -3.65
N GLU A 94 -13.94 -0.33 -3.88
CA GLU A 94 -14.14 1.10 -3.71
C GLU A 94 -14.11 1.49 -2.23
N ILE A 95 -13.29 2.50 -1.91
CA ILE A 95 -13.30 3.13 -0.59
C ILE A 95 -14.44 4.16 -0.61
N LYS A 96 -15.58 3.85 0.01
CA LYS A 96 -16.73 4.75 0.12
C LYS A 96 -16.59 5.67 1.34
N GLU A 97 -17.10 6.89 1.25
CA GLU A 97 -16.99 7.94 2.30
C GLU A 97 -17.71 7.61 3.63
N ASN A 98 -18.19 6.39 3.87
CA ASN A 98 -18.84 5.97 5.12
C ASN A 98 -18.35 4.60 5.63
N ASP A 99 -17.05 4.33 5.48
CA ASP A 99 -16.24 3.39 6.27
C ASP A 99 -16.52 1.89 6.21
N GLU A 100 -17.58 1.44 5.55
CA GLU A 100 -17.78 0.00 5.36
C GLU A 100 -17.05 -0.50 4.11
N ILE A 101 -15.87 -1.09 4.34
CA ILE A 101 -15.28 -2.05 3.41
C ILE A 101 -16.07 -3.36 3.56
N LEU A 102 -16.85 -3.71 2.53
CA LEU A 102 -17.69 -4.92 2.54
C LEU A 102 -16.93 -6.21 2.21
N GLU A 103 -15.71 -6.09 1.69
CA GLU A 103 -14.87 -7.20 1.24
C GLU A 103 -13.49 -7.10 1.87
N ASP A 104 -12.98 -8.17 2.48
CA ASP A 104 -11.63 -8.16 3.09
C ASP A 104 -10.56 -7.92 2.01
N PRO A 105 -9.85 -6.77 2.04
CA PRO A 105 -8.83 -6.44 1.06
C PRO A 105 -7.47 -7.06 1.41
N THR A 106 -7.38 -7.75 2.55
CA THR A 106 -6.12 -8.21 3.11
C THR A 106 -5.81 -9.66 2.77
N VAL A 107 -4.53 -9.97 2.74
CA VAL A 107 -4.00 -11.32 2.62
C VAL A 107 -2.99 -11.54 3.71
N SER A 108 -3.14 -12.62 4.46
CA SER A 108 -2.20 -12.98 5.53
C SER A 108 -1.07 -13.84 4.96
N ASP A 109 0.16 -13.61 5.45
CA ASP A 109 1.25 -14.55 5.21
C ASP A 109 1.11 -15.74 6.19
N PRO A 110 1.05 -16.99 5.72
CA PRO A 110 0.94 -18.15 6.60
C PRO A 110 2.15 -18.32 7.54
N ASN A 111 3.26 -17.65 7.26
CA ASN A 111 4.50 -17.75 8.05
C ASN A 111 4.76 -16.55 8.96
N SER A 112 3.87 -15.56 9.00
CA SER A 112 4.02 -14.39 9.87
C SER A 112 2.66 -13.85 10.35
N TYR A 113 2.71 -12.89 11.28
CA TYR A 113 1.50 -12.22 11.77
C TYR A 113 1.08 -11.05 10.87
N TYR A 114 1.85 -10.76 9.82
CA TYR A 114 1.61 -9.66 8.93
C TYR A 114 0.52 -9.96 7.91
N ARG A 115 -0.24 -8.91 7.62
CA ARG A 115 -1.24 -8.85 6.58
C ARG A 115 -0.77 -7.88 5.50
N PHE A 116 -1.24 -8.13 4.29
CA PHE A 116 -0.87 -7.41 3.10
C PHE A 116 -2.10 -6.93 2.37
N TYR A 117 -2.11 -5.68 1.96
CA TYR A 117 -3.10 -5.19 0.99
C TYR A 117 -2.44 -4.20 0.04
N VAL A 118 -3.05 -4.01 -1.12
CA VAL A 118 -2.52 -3.11 -2.15
C VAL A 118 -3.53 -2.00 -2.41
N ALA A 119 -3.05 -0.76 -2.38
CA ALA A 119 -3.85 0.43 -2.63
C ALA A 119 -3.34 1.20 -3.86
N GLU A 120 -4.29 1.65 -4.67
CA GLU A 120 -4.04 2.73 -5.63
C GLU A 120 -3.96 4.04 -4.89
N THR A 121 -3.01 4.89 -5.28
CA THR A 121 -2.83 6.19 -4.66
C THR A 121 -2.88 7.31 -5.66
N LYS A 122 -3.55 8.40 -5.30
CA LYS A 122 -3.32 9.69 -5.94
C LYS A 122 -2.14 10.34 -5.26
N HIS A 123 -1.00 10.36 -5.94
CA HIS A 123 0.12 11.21 -5.55
C HIS A 123 -0.22 12.65 -5.95
N LYS A 124 -0.22 13.61 -5.01
CA LYS A 124 0.06 15.00 -5.40
C LYS A 124 1.54 15.04 -5.76
N ILE A 125 1.89 15.02 -7.03
CA ILE A 125 3.28 15.26 -7.44
C ILE A 125 3.58 16.70 -7.05
N ASP A 126 4.25 16.94 -5.92
CA ASP A 126 5.00 18.17 -5.76
C ASP A 126 6.37 17.90 -6.41
N LEU A 127 6.61 18.49 -7.58
CA LEU A 127 7.85 18.41 -8.37
C LEU A 127 9.03 19.12 -7.67
N ARG A 128 9.00 19.21 -6.34
CA ARG A 128 9.90 20.04 -5.54
C ARG A 128 11.00 19.27 -4.84
N TYR A 129 11.48 18.16 -5.40
CA TYR A 129 12.85 17.72 -5.12
C TYR A 129 13.48 17.12 -6.38
N PRO A 130 14.50 17.79 -6.98
CA PRO A 130 15.33 17.22 -8.05
C PRO A 130 16.26 16.10 -7.54
#